data_AF-A0A9D6QMM8-F1
#
_entry.id   AF-A0A9D6QMM8-F1
#
_cell.length_a   1.000
_cell.length_b   1.000
_cell.length_c   1.000
_cell.angle_alpha   90.00
_cell.angle_beta   90.00
_cell.angle_gamma   90.00
#
_symmetry.space_group_name_H-M   'P 1'
#
loop_
_entity.id
_entity.type
_entity.pdbx_description
1 polymer ?
#
loop_
_entity_poly.entity_id
_entity_poly.type
_entity_poly.pdbx_seq_one_letter_code
_entity_poly.pdbx_strand_id
1 'polypeptide(L)'
;MRVAVTGAGGLVGAALVPALAARGHRVTRLVRRAPRAADERAWDPRFGLDDDVLRGVDAIVHLAGESIGAGRWTTARRRAILESRAGTTRR
;
A
#
# COMPACT_ATOMS: atom_id res chain seq x y z
N MET A 1 -2.34 -7.84 16.44
CA MET A 1 -1.40 -8.02 15.32
C MET A 1 -0.90 -6.66 14.85
N ARG A 2 0.32 -6.62 14.31
CA ARG A 2 0.93 -5.50 13.60
C ARG A 2 0.77 -5.74 12.11
N VAL A 3 0.04 -4.86 11.42
CA VAL A 3 -0.32 -5.02 10.00
C VAL A 3 0.26 -3.85 9.20
N ALA A 4 1.05 -4.15 8.18
CA ALA A 4 1.49 -3.15 7.22
C ALA A 4 0.52 -3.06 6.05
N VAL A 5 0.15 -1.85 5.63
CA VAL A 5 -0.82 -1.61 4.55
C VAL A 5 -0.24 -0.65 3.53
N THR A 6 -0.03 -1.11 2.29
CA THR A 6 0.23 -0.21 1.15
C THR A 6 -1.08 0.30 0.58
N GLY A 7 -1.08 1.44 -0.11
CA GLY A 7 -2.31 1.98 -0.70
C GLY A 7 -3.37 2.38 0.33
N ALA A 8 -2.95 2.63 1.58
CA ALA A 8 -3.83 2.92 2.72
C ALA A 8 -4.75 4.16 2.53
N GLY A 9 -4.37 5.10 1.68
CA GLY A 9 -5.19 6.28 1.35
C GLY A 9 -6.18 6.07 0.20
N GLY A 10 -6.17 4.90 -0.45
CA GLY A 10 -7.11 4.57 -1.54
C GLY A 10 -8.48 4.16 -1.01
N LEU A 11 -9.44 3.95 -1.94
CA LEU A 11 -10.84 3.61 -1.62
C LEU A 11 -10.97 2.49 -0.58
N VAL A 12 -10.29 1.36 -0.81
CA VAL A 12 -10.34 0.20 0.10
C VAL A 12 -9.53 0.47 1.38
N GLY A 13 -8.35 1.09 1.24
CA GLY A 13 -7.48 1.39 2.39
C GLY A 13 -8.13 2.30 3.42
N ALA A 14 -8.87 3.31 2.96
CA ALA A 14 -9.57 4.28 3.81
C ALA A 14 -10.65 3.63 4.68
N ALA A 15 -11.26 2.53 4.23
CA ALA A 15 -12.21 1.75 5.01
C ALA A 15 -11.51 0.66 5.86
N LEU A 16 -10.49 0.01 5.31
CA LEU A 16 -9.79 -1.10 5.95
C LEU A 16 -9.00 -0.65 7.18
N VAL A 17 -8.26 0.46 7.10
CA VAL A 17 -7.39 0.92 8.19
C VAL A 17 -8.19 1.18 9.49
N PRO A 18 -9.29 1.96 9.48
CA PRO A 18 -10.12 2.14 10.67
C PRO A 18 -10.71 0.82 11.18
N ALA A 19 -11.14 -0.07 10.28
CA ALA A 19 -11.70 -1.36 10.66
C ALA A 19 -10.67 -2.26 11.38
N LEU A 20 -9.42 -2.29 10.91
CA LEU A 20 -8.33 -3.01 11.57
C LEU A 20 -8.00 -2.39 12.93
N ALA A 21 -7.93 -1.06 13.02
CA ALA A 21 -7.66 -0.34 14.26
C ALA A 21 -8.76 -0.59 15.30
N ALA A 22 -10.04 -0.54 14.90
CA ALA A 22 -11.19 -0.83 15.76
C ALA A 22 -11.19 -2.25 16.34
N ARG A 23 -10.53 -3.20 15.66
CA ARG A 23 -10.33 -4.59 16.12
C ARG A 23 -9.06 -4.76 16.98
N GLY A 24 -8.41 -3.67 17.36
CA GLY A 24 -7.22 -3.68 18.22
C GLY A 24 -5.91 -4.02 17.49
N HIS A 25 -5.88 -3.96 16.16
CA HIS A 25 -4.64 -4.14 15.40
C HIS A 25 -3.84 -2.83 15.34
N ARG A 26 -2.51 -2.94 15.36
CA ARG A 26 -1.61 -1.80 15.10
C ARG A 26 -1.33 -1.74 13.61
N VAL A 27 -1.74 -0.67 12.95
CA VAL A 27 -1.59 -0.51 11.51
C VAL A 27 -0.40 0.41 11.22
N THR A 28 0.47 -0.01 10.30
CA THR A 28 1.51 0.83 9.71
C THR A 28 1.18 1.08 8.26
N ARG A 29 1.04 2.35 7.87
CA ARG A 29 0.66 2.77 6.54
C ARG A 29 1.90 3.04 5.70
N LEU A 30 2.10 2.23 4.67
CA LEU A 30 3.20 2.38 3.71
C LEU A 30 2.80 3.37 2.64
N VAL A 31 3.50 4.52 2.59
CA VAL A 31 3.16 5.67 1.74
C VAL A 31 4.33 6.05 0.83
N ARG A 32 4.03 6.42 -0.43
CA ARG A 32 5.04 6.85 -1.42
C ARG A 32 5.51 8.30 -1.27
N ARG A 33 4.93 9.03 -0.32
CA ARG A 33 5.25 10.43 -0.01
C ARG A 33 5.93 10.52 1.35
N ALA A 34 6.50 11.68 1.66
CA ALA A 34 7.00 11.98 3.01
C ALA A 34 5.92 11.65 4.07
N PRO A 35 6.22 10.84 5.11
CA PRO A 35 5.30 10.54 6.20
C PRO A 35 4.80 11.82 6.88
N ARG A 36 3.52 11.82 7.26
CA ARG A 36 2.81 12.93 7.90
C ARG A 36 2.23 12.56 9.27
N ALA A 37 2.28 11.28 9.63
CA ALA A 37 1.79 10.76 10.89
C ALA A 37 2.73 9.67 11.42
N ALA A 38 2.67 9.42 12.73
CA ALA A 38 3.57 8.49 13.40
C ALA A 38 3.39 7.02 12.97
N ASP A 39 2.21 6.68 12.46
CA ASP A 39 1.86 5.36 11.94
C ASP A 39 2.16 5.21 10.44
N GLU A 40 2.85 6.18 9.82
CA GLU A 40 3.24 6.13 8.42
C GLU A 40 4.72 5.85 8.25
N ARG A 41 5.05 5.06 7.23
CA ARG A 41 6.42 4.83 6.78
C ARG A 41 6.54 5.05 5.30
N ALA A 42 7.63 5.73 4.91
CA ALA A 42 7.93 5.93 3.51
C ALA A 42 8.23 4.58 2.86
N TRP A 43 7.67 4.34 1.69
CA TRP A 43 7.97 3.17 0.88
C TRP A 43 7.84 3.54 -0.59
N ASP A 44 8.88 3.23 -1.35
CA ASP A 44 8.87 3.31 -2.81
C ASP A 44 9.17 1.92 -3.38
N PRO A 45 8.22 1.29 -4.10
CA PRO A 45 8.41 -0.04 -4.66
C PRO A 45 9.61 -0.15 -5.60
N ARG A 46 10.11 0.96 -6.16
CA ARG A 46 11.28 0.96 -7.05
C ARG A 46 12.61 0.73 -6.33
N PHE A 47 12.66 1.07 -5.05
CA PHE A 47 13.89 0.99 -4.25
C PHE A 47 13.86 -0.15 -3.23
N GLY A 48 12.78 -0.95 -3.24
CA GLY A 48 12.55 -1.97 -2.22
C GLY A 48 11.98 -1.40 -0.93
N LEU A 49 11.92 -2.24 0.10
CA LEU A 49 11.47 -1.86 1.43
C LEU A 49 12.58 -2.23 2.42
N ASP A 50 12.98 -1.29 3.28
CA ASP A 50 13.94 -1.58 4.33
C ASP A 50 13.38 -2.69 5.26
N ASP A 51 14.20 -3.69 5.56
CA ASP A 51 13.82 -4.81 6.44
C ASP A 51 13.29 -4.34 7.80
N ASP A 52 13.81 -3.22 8.30
CA ASP A 52 13.38 -2.59 9.54
C ASP A 52 11.91 -2.14 9.52
N VAL A 53 11.36 -1.79 8.35
CA VAL A 53 9.96 -1.41 8.21
C VAL A 53 9.04 -2.62 8.40
N LEU A 54 9.52 -3.82 8.10
CA LEU A 54 8.76 -5.07 8.29
C LEU A 54 9.05 -5.77 9.62
N ARG A 55 9.98 -5.28 10.43
CA ARG A 55 10.31 -5.93 11.71
C ARG A 55 9.09 -6.00 12.63
N GLY A 56 8.72 -7.23 12.98
CA GLY A 56 7.57 -7.52 13.83
C GLY A 56 6.22 -7.26 13.17
N VAL A 57 6.16 -7.10 11.84
CA VAL A 57 4.89 -7.10 11.10
C VAL A 57 4.41 -8.55 10.99
N ASP A 58 3.19 -8.82 11.45
CA ASP A 58 2.58 -10.15 11.40
C ASP A 58 1.92 -10.42 10.03
N ALA A 59 1.47 -9.36 9.35
CA ALA A 59 0.78 -9.46 8.06
C ALA A 59 0.96 -8.19 7.21
N ILE A 60 0.96 -8.35 5.89
CA ILE A 60 1.00 -7.26 4.92
C ILE A 60 -0.25 -7.31 4.05
N VAL A 61 -0.94 -6.17 3.91
CA VAL A 61 -2.01 -5.98 2.93
C VAL A 61 -1.51 -5.04 1.83
N HIS A 62 -1.34 -5.57 0.63
CA HIS A 62 -0.85 -4.80 -0.52
C HIS A 62 -2.02 -4.26 -1.36
N LEU A 63 -2.39 -3.00 -1.15
CA LEU A 63 -3.45 -2.30 -1.93
C LEU A 63 -2.90 -1.24 -2.87
N ALA A 64 -1.58 -1.04 -2.92
CA ALA A 64 -0.98 -0.08 -3.84
C ALA A 64 -1.14 -0.54 -5.29
N GLY A 65 -1.56 0.40 -6.14
CA GLY A 65 -1.75 0.16 -7.56
C GLY A 65 -2.52 1.31 -8.21
N GLU A 66 -2.49 1.33 -9.54
CA GLU A 66 -3.26 2.30 -10.32
C GLU A 66 -4.76 2.03 -10.23
N SER A 67 -5.55 3.10 -10.16
CA SER A 67 -7.01 3.01 -10.08
C SER A 67 -7.59 2.44 -11.37
N ILE A 68 -8.42 1.41 -11.25
CA ILE A 68 -9.14 0.82 -12.40
C ILE A 68 -10.29 1.71 -12.90
N GLY A 69 -10.78 2.61 -12.05
CA GLY A 69 -11.95 3.46 -12.33
C GLY A 69 -11.62 4.85 -12.86
N ALA A 70 -10.36 5.30 -12.81
CA ALA A 70 -10.01 6.69 -13.12
C ALA A 70 -9.91 7.02 -14.63
N GLY A 71 -10.69 6.37 -15.51
CA GLY A 71 -10.76 6.70 -16.94
C GLY A 71 -10.99 5.52 -17.89
N ARG A 72 -10.99 5.81 -19.21
CA ARG A 72 -11.20 4.82 -20.28
C ARG A 72 -10.07 3.79 -20.35
N TRP A 73 -10.41 2.54 -20.66
CA TRP A 73 -9.48 1.41 -20.76
C TRP A 73 -8.71 1.38 -22.09
N THR A 74 -7.84 2.37 -22.30
CA THR A 74 -6.89 2.37 -23.42
C THR A 74 -5.79 1.32 -23.22
N THR A 75 -5.11 0.94 -24.30
CA THR A 75 -3.94 0.03 -24.24
C THR A 75 -2.88 0.53 -23.27
N ALA A 76 -2.57 1.83 -23.32
CA ALA A 76 -1.63 2.46 -22.40
C ALA A 76 -2.08 2.35 -20.93
N ARG A 77 -3.37 2.58 -20.65
CA ARG A 77 -3.92 2.46 -19.30
C ARG A 77 -3.90 1.03 -18.79
N ARG A 78 -4.29 0.05 -19.63
CA ARG A 78 -4.22 -1.37 -19.27
C ARG A 78 -2.79 -1.78 -18.91
N ARG A 79 -1.80 -1.31 -19.69
CA ARG A 79 -0.38 -1.53 -19.38
C ARG A 79 0.04 -0.90 -18.06
N ALA A 80 -0.36 0.35 -17.79
CA ALA A 80 -0.06 1.02 -16.52
C ALA A 80 -0.69 0.30 -15.31
N ILE A 81 -1.95 -0.15 -15.44
CA ILE A 81 -2.65 -0.96 -14.43
C ILE A 81 -1.89 -2.25 -14.14
N LEU A 82 -1.47 -2.97 -15.19
CA LEU A 82 -0.70 -4.21 -15.05
C LEU A 82 0.65 -3.95 -14.36
N GLU A 83 1.39 -2.94 -14.82
CA GLU A 83 2.73 -2.64 -14.30
C GLU A 83 2.68 -2.18 -12.84
N SER A 84 1.69 -1.36 -12.48
CA SER A 84 1.49 -0.92 -11.09
C SER A 84 1.22 -2.07 -10.10
N ARG A 85 0.83 -3.25 -10.59
CA ARG A 85 0.58 -4.45 -9.78
C ARG A 85 1.79 -5.36 -9.79
N ALA A 86 2.16 -5.84 -10.98
CA ALA A 86 3.23 -6.82 -11.14
C ALA A 86 4.62 -6.23 -10.87
N GLY A 87 4.86 -4.96 -11.21
CA GLY A 87 6.14 -4.29 -10.95
C GLY A 87 6.45 -4.15 -9.46
N THR A 88 5.42 -4.08 -8.61
CA THR A 88 5.58 -3.90 -7.15
C THR A 88 5.81 -5.20 -6.38
N THR A 89 5.69 -6.36 -7.04
CA THR A 89 5.82 -7.69 -6.43
C THR A 89 6.87 -8.58 -7.10
N ARG A 90 7.57 -8.08 -8.14
CA ARG A 90 8.68 -8.77 -8.81
C ARG A 90 9.97 -8.62 -7.99
N ARG A 91 10.76 -9.70 -7.96
CA ARG A 91 12.15 -9.74 -7.47
C ARG A 91 13.10 -9.70 -8.65
#